data_AF-A0A1V2QX50-F1
#
_entry.id   AF-A0A1V2QX50-F1
#
_cell.length_a   1.000
_cell.length_b   1.000
_cell.length_c   1.000
_cell.angle_alpha   90.00
_cell.angle_beta   90.00
_cell.angle_gamma   90.00
#
_symmetry.space_group_name_H-M   'P 1'
#
loop_
_entity.id
_entity.type
_entity.pdbx_description
1 polymer ?
#
loop_
_entity_poly.entity_id
_entity_poly.type
_entity_poly.pdbx_seq_one_letter_code
_entity_poly.pdbx_strand_id
1 'polypeptide(L)' 'MSTPTGDNAFLHDLELTVRAELAETEAGRSEEEAVGVPVEEWLSDPTEVQRYEVGLRGLLDAVEAVEEGSQPRDQ' A
#
# COMPACT_ATOMS: atom_id res chain seq x y z
N MET A 1 -1.14 23.66 21.28
CA MET A 1 -1.74 22.72 20.32
C MET A 1 -1.10 21.37 20.60
N SER A 2 -1.73 20.52 21.39
CA SER A 2 -1.27 19.14 21.56
C SER A 2 -1.68 18.40 20.30
N THR A 3 -0.72 17.80 19.60
CA THR A 3 -1.02 16.84 18.52
C THR A 3 -1.88 15.74 19.14
N PRO A 4 -3.10 15.49 18.65
CA PRO A 4 -3.91 14.42 19.19
C PRO A 4 -3.20 13.12 18.86
N THR A 5 -2.81 12.37 19.90
CA THR A 5 -2.26 11.01 19.82
C THR A 5 -3.11 10.06 18.94
N GLY A 6 -4.34 10.43 18.60
CA GLY A 6 -5.21 9.71 17.66
C GLY A 6 -4.77 9.73 16.20
N ASP A 7 -4.06 10.75 15.72
CA ASP A 7 -3.65 10.83 14.31
C ASP A 7 -2.60 9.75 13.96
N ASN A 8 -1.69 9.44 14.90
CA ASN A 8 -0.68 8.38 14.71
C ASN A 8 -1.28 6.97 14.71
N ALA A 9 -2.39 6.74 15.45
CA ALA A 9 -3.04 5.43 15.44
C ALA A 9 -3.75 5.16 14.11
N PHE A 10 -4.34 6.21 13.51
CA PHE A 10 -4.94 6.13 12.18
C PHE A 10 -3.89 5.87 11.11
N LEU A 11 -2.75 6.58 11.16
CA LEU A 11 -1.68 6.38 10.18
C LEU A 11 -1.12 4.96 10.24
N HIS A 12 -0.96 4.39 11.45
CA HIS A 12 -0.44 3.04 11.60
C HIS A 12 -1.41 1.97 11.09
N ASP A 13 -2.72 2.16 11.29
CA ASP A 13 -3.75 1.28 10.74
C ASP A 13 -3.81 1.36 9.20
N LEU A 14 -3.62 2.57 8.66
CA LEU A 14 -3.54 2.79 7.22
C LEU A 14 -2.28 2.15 6.61
N GLU A 15 -1.12 2.30 7.26
CA GLU A 15 0.14 1.65 6.88
C GLU A 15 -0.03 0.12 6.80
N LEU A 16 -0.66 -0.49 7.80
CA LEU A 16 -0.92 -1.93 7.85
C LEU A 16 -1.85 -2.37 6.71
N THR A 17 -2.92 -1.59 6.47
CA THR A 17 -3.87 -1.87 5.38
C THR A 17 -3.19 -1.79 4.01
N VAL A 18 -2.40 -0.75 3.76
CA VAL A 18 -1.68 -0.56 2.49
C VAL A 18 -0.67 -1.69 2.25
N ARG A 19 0.02 -2.17 3.30
CA ARG A 19 0.93 -3.32 3.18
C ARG A 19 0.21 -4.62 2.88
N ALA A 20 -0.97 -4.84 3.46
CA ALA A 20 -1.78 -6.01 3.16
C ALA A 20 -2.23 -6.02 1.68
N GLU A 21 -2.77 -4.91 1.21
CA GLU A 21 -3.17 -4.72 -0.20
C GLU A 21 -2.00 -4.89 -1.17
N LEU A 22 -0.81 -4.38 -0.82
CA LEU A 22 0.38 -4.54 -1.64
C LEU A 22 0.79 -6.01 -1.75
N ALA A 23 0.75 -6.75 -0.64
CA ALA A 23 1.07 -8.18 -0.63
C ALA A 23 0.08 -9.01 -1.47
N GLU A 24 -1.21 -8.69 -1.42
CA GLU A 24 -2.22 -9.33 -2.27
C GLU A 24 -2.00 -9.04 -3.75
N THR A 25 -1.68 -7.78 -4.09
CA THR A 25 -1.40 -7.35 -5.46
C THR A 25 -0.15 -8.04 -6.04
N GLU A 26 0.90 -8.17 -5.24
CA GLU A 26 2.14 -8.86 -5.63
C GLU A 26 1.93 -10.37 -5.80
N ALA A 27 1.14 -11.00 -4.91
CA ALA A 27 0.78 -12.40 -5.01
C ALA A 27 -0.04 -12.71 -6.28
N GLY A 28 -1.06 -11.89 -6.57
CA GLY A 28 -1.90 -12.04 -7.76
C GLY A 28 -1.12 -11.92 -9.06
N ARG A 29 -0.22 -10.92 -9.17
CA ARG A 29 0.67 -10.81 -10.35
C ARG A 29 1.52 -12.06 -10.51
N SER A 30 2.10 -12.57 -9.42
CA SER A 30 2.98 -13.74 -9.50
C SER A 30 2.25 -14.99 -9.97
N GLU A 31 0.95 -15.14 -9.65
CA GLU A 31 0.12 -16.24 -10.15
C GLU A 31 -0.25 -16.05 -11.63
N GLU A 32 -0.68 -14.86 -12.05
CA GLU A 32 -1.05 -14.59 -13.45
C GLU A 32 0.15 -14.67 -14.41
N GLU A 33 1.34 -14.18 -14.01
CA GLU A 33 2.57 -14.30 -14.79
C GLU A 33 3.08 -15.75 -14.89
N ALA A 34 2.91 -16.56 -13.84
CA ALA A 34 3.33 -17.96 -13.83
C ALA A 34 2.42 -18.87 -14.67
N VAL A 35 1.13 -18.52 -14.79
CA VAL A 35 0.12 -19.37 -15.44
C VAL A 35 -0.04 -19.04 -16.93
N GLY A 36 0.45 -17.90 -17.42
CA GLY A 36 0.33 -17.55 -18.84
C GLY A 36 -1.12 -17.57 -19.31
N VAL A 37 -2.02 -17.09 -18.44
CA VAL A 37 -3.48 -17.16 -18.60
C VAL A 37 -3.88 -16.43 -19.89
N PRO A 38 -4.79 -16.98 -20.71
CA PRO A 38 -5.38 -16.26 -21.84
C PRO A 38 -6.03 -14.95 -21.39
N VAL A 39 -5.97 -13.90 -22.21
CA VAL A 39 -6.47 -12.56 -21.86
C VAL A 39 -7.97 -12.57 -21.54
N GLU A 40 -8.73 -13.48 -22.15
CA GLU A 40 -10.17 -13.65 -21.92
C GLU A 40 -10.51 -14.21 -20.54
N GLU A 41 -9.53 -14.81 -19.86
CA GLU A 41 -9.67 -15.45 -18.54
C GLU A 41 -9.05 -14.61 -17.42
N TRP A 42 -8.48 -13.44 -17.74
CA TRP A 42 -7.93 -12.52 -16.75
C TRP A 42 -9.04 -11.96 -15.86
N LEU A 43 -8.83 -12.08 -14.54
CA LEU A 43 -9.74 -11.48 -13.56
C LEU A 43 -9.51 -9.98 -13.44
N SER A 44 -8.29 -9.51 -13.72
CA SER A 44 -7.89 -8.10 -13.66
C SER A 44 -6.99 -7.72 -14.84
N ASP A 45 -7.05 -6.46 -15.30
CA ASP A 45 -6.09 -5.95 -16.29
C ASP A 45 -4.72 -5.76 -15.63
N PRO A 46 -3.64 -6.42 -16.09
CA PRO A 46 -2.30 -6.30 -15.52
C PRO A 46 -1.78 -4.86 -15.45
N THR A 47 -2.22 -4.01 -16.38
CA THR A 47 -1.88 -2.60 -16.41
C THR A 47 -2.55 -1.84 -15.27
N GLU A 48 -3.81 -2.15 -14.98
CA GLU A 48 -4.54 -1.57 -13.85
C GLU A 48 -3.97 -2.07 -12.51
N VAL A 49 -3.68 -3.37 -12.41
CA VAL A 49 -2.99 -3.97 -11.25
C VAL A 49 -1.65 -3.26 -10.99
N GLN A 50 -0.86 -3.01 -12.04
CA GLN A 50 0.41 -2.28 -11.90
C GLN A 50 0.22 -0.82 -11.49
N ARG A 51 -0.79 -0.13 -12.03
CA ARG A 51 -1.11 1.24 -11.59
C ARG A 51 -1.52 1.30 -10.13
N TYR A 52 -2.35 0.34 -9.69
CA TYR A 52 -2.79 0.24 -8.32
C TYR A 52 -1.60 0.02 -7.36
N GLU A 53 -0.72 -0.92 -7.68
CA GLU A 53 0.50 -1.19 -6.90
C GLU A 53 1.43 0.04 -6.78
N VAL A 54 1.63 0.77 -7.89
CA VAL A 54 2.40 2.03 -7.87
C VAL A 54 1.72 3.05 -6.95
N GLY A 55 0.39 3.12 -6.99
CA GLY A 55 -0.40 3.96 -6.09
C GLY A 55 -0.24 3.56 -4.62
N LEU A 56 -0.28 2.27 -4.30
CA LEU A 56 -0.09 1.75 -2.95
C LEU A 56 1.31 2.06 -2.40
N ARG A 57 2.36 1.89 -3.21
CA ARG A 57 3.73 2.26 -2.81
C ARG A 57 3.85 3.76 -2.54
N GLY A 58 3.29 4.59 -3.41
CA GLY A 58 3.28 6.04 -3.18
C GLY A 58 2.49 6.46 -1.93
N LEU A 59 1.38 5.76 -1.63
CA LEU A 59 0.62 5.98 -0.40
C LEU A 59 1.40 5.54 0.84
N LEU A 60 2.08 4.40 0.79
CA LEU A 60 2.93 3.92 1.89
C LEU A 60 4.04 4.93 2.20
N ASP A 61 4.77 5.38 1.17
CA ASP A 61 5.82 6.41 1.32
C ASP A 61 5.27 7.70 1.95
N ALA A 62 4.05 8.11 1.56
CA ALA A 62 3.42 9.29 2.11
C ALA A 62 3.00 9.12 3.57
N VAL A 63 2.48 7.94 3.95
CA VAL A 63 2.11 7.62 5.34
C VAL A 63 3.35 7.60 6.21
N GLU A 64 4.40 6.88 5.81
CA GLU A 64 5.67 6.79 6.54
C GLU A 64 6.28 8.20 6.74
N ALA A 65 6.29 9.04 5.70
CA ALA A 65 6.80 10.41 5.81
C ALA A 65 6.00 11.30 6.79
N VAL A 66 4.67 11.12 6.88
CA VAL A 66 3.83 11.87 7.82
C VAL A 66 4.00 11.35 9.25
N GLU A 67 4.11 10.03 9.44
CA GLU A 67 4.35 9.42 10.74
C GLU A 67 5.71 9.85 11.32
N GLU A 68 6.79 9.78 10.54
CA GLU A 68 8.13 10.22 10.94
C GLU A 68 8.13 11.70 11.37
N GLY A 69 7.40 12.55 10.63
CA GLY A 69 7.26 13.97 10.96
C GLY A 69 6.43 14.25 12.22
N SER A 70 5.60 13.29 12.63
CA SER A 70 4.68 13.40 13.77
C SER A 70 5.25 12.82 15.07
N GLN A 71 6.33 12.04 14.99
CA GLN A 71 7.05 11.57 16.17
C GLN A 71 7.71 12.75 16.90
N PRO A 72 7.57 12.86 18.24
CA PRO A 72 8.28 13.86 18.99
C PRO A 72 9.78 13.61 18.82
N ARG A 73 10.51 14.57 18.24
CA ARG A 73 11.97 14.60 18.31
C ARG A 73 12.35 14.66 19.78
N ASP A 74 12.75 13.54 20.35
CA ASP A 74 13.47 13.54 21.63
C ASP A 74 14.70 14.45 21.46
N GLN A 75 14.68 15.61 22.11
CA GLN A 75 15.79 16.54 22.29
C GLN A 75 16.27 16.49 23.73
#